data_AF-Q74GP8-F1
#
_entry.id   AF-Q74GP8-F1
#
_cell.length_a   1.000
_cell.length_b   1.000
_cell.length_c   1.000
_cell.angle_alpha   90.00
_cell.angle_beta   90.00
_cell.angle_gamma   90.00
#
_symmetry.space_group_name_H-M   'P 1'
#
loop_
_entity.id
_entity.type
_entity.pdbx_description
1 polymer ?
#
loop_
_entity_poly.entity_id
_entity_poly.type
_entity_poly.pdbx_seq_one_letter_code
_entity_poly.pdbx_strand_id
1 'polypeptide(L)'
;MPSACPRNSSISLTLFRRTHLKRILLLSMVMLALAGCISGKDWRTASREPAGIAPDPAVTKEAVLQVYGARAWGWRGWFAIHTWIAAKGTGEPGYTVYEVVGWRLHRGQPVVRIEKDLPDRFWFGEKPRLLKEHRGAGVDELIDAVDRAARSYPWAGTYQAFPGPNSNTFTAWISRQVPQLDLDLPFSALGSGYGD
;
A
#
# COMPACT_ATOMS: atom_id res chain seq x y z
N MET A 1 27.10 -24.91 -75.04
CA MET A 1 27.12 -23.88 -73.98
C MET A 1 25.68 -23.50 -73.65
N PRO A 2 25.10 -23.89 -72.50
CA PRO A 2 23.88 -23.27 -72.00
C PRO A 2 24.19 -22.41 -70.77
N SER A 3 23.82 -21.14 -70.84
CA SER A 3 23.89 -20.17 -69.76
C SER A 3 22.72 -20.41 -68.80
N ALA A 4 23.01 -20.79 -67.55
CA ALA A 4 21.99 -20.94 -66.51
C ALA A 4 21.55 -19.56 -65.98
N CYS A 5 20.23 -19.33 -65.97
CA CYS A 5 19.57 -18.20 -65.32
C CYS A 5 19.56 -18.41 -63.78
N PRO A 6 19.86 -17.41 -62.92
CA PRO A 6 19.75 -17.61 -61.48
C PRO A 6 18.31 -17.49 -61.01
N ARG A 7 17.97 -18.41 -60.11
CA ARG A 7 16.66 -18.68 -59.54
C ARG A 7 16.33 -17.66 -58.42
N ASN A 8 15.09 -17.19 -58.45
CA ASN A 8 14.49 -16.21 -57.56
C ASN A 8 14.57 -16.59 -56.06
N SER A 9 15.01 -15.66 -55.20
CA SER A 9 15.16 -15.86 -53.76
C SER A 9 13.83 -15.68 -53.03
N SER A 10 13.14 -16.76 -52.67
CA SER A 10 11.96 -16.71 -51.80
C SER A 10 12.38 -16.57 -50.34
N ILE A 11 12.54 -15.33 -49.86
CA ILE A 11 12.69 -15.05 -48.43
C ILE A 11 11.35 -15.37 -47.74
N SER A 12 11.36 -16.37 -46.85
CA SER A 12 10.18 -16.93 -46.20
C SER A 12 9.44 -15.89 -45.34
N LEU A 13 8.23 -15.51 -45.77
CA LEU A 13 7.31 -14.54 -45.16
C LEU A 13 7.06 -14.80 -43.66
N THR A 14 7.18 -16.05 -43.22
CA THR A 14 6.94 -16.54 -41.86
C THR A 14 7.98 -16.07 -40.86
N LEU A 15 9.24 -15.91 -41.28
CA LEU A 15 10.34 -15.46 -40.41
C LEU A 15 10.26 -13.95 -40.14
N PHE A 16 9.85 -13.19 -41.16
CA PHE A 16 9.61 -11.75 -41.10
C PHE A 16 8.47 -11.42 -40.12
N ARG A 17 7.35 -12.16 -40.18
CA ARG A 17 6.20 -11.96 -39.29
C ARG A 17 6.54 -12.23 -37.80
N ARG A 18 7.41 -13.20 -37.51
CA ARG A 18 7.86 -13.55 -36.16
C ARG A 18 8.81 -12.52 -35.54
N THR A 19 9.70 -11.92 -36.32
CA THR A 19 10.62 -10.87 -35.84
C THR A 19 9.90 -9.54 -35.60
N HIS A 20 8.90 -9.20 -36.42
CA HIS A 20 8.04 -8.04 -36.18
C HIS A 20 7.19 -8.19 -34.92
N LEU A 21 6.60 -9.37 -34.67
CA LEU A 21 5.84 -9.62 -33.45
C LEU A 21 6.71 -9.51 -32.18
N LYS A 22 7.94 -10.07 -32.20
CA LYS A 22 8.89 -9.92 -31.09
C LYS A 22 9.30 -8.48 -30.84
N ARG A 23 9.52 -7.70 -31.90
CA ARG A 23 9.84 -6.27 -31.79
C ARG A 23 8.65 -5.47 -31.25
N ILE A 24 7.43 -5.77 -31.68
CA ILE A 24 6.20 -5.15 -31.16
C ILE A 24 6.02 -5.50 -29.67
N LEU A 25 6.20 -6.76 -29.27
CA LEU A 25 6.16 -7.18 -27.86
C LEU A 25 7.24 -6.49 -27.02
N LEU A 26 8.46 -6.38 -27.53
CA LEU A 26 9.55 -5.70 -26.83
C LEU A 26 9.28 -4.19 -26.71
N LEU A 27 8.83 -3.54 -27.79
CA LEU A 27 8.47 -2.12 -27.78
C LEU A 27 7.30 -1.84 -26.85
N SER A 28 6.28 -2.71 -26.81
CA SER A 28 5.16 -2.57 -25.88
C SER A 28 5.57 -2.82 -24.44
N MET A 29 6.47 -3.76 -24.16
CA MET A 29 7.04 -3.96 -22.81
C MET A 29 7.89 -2.77 -22.37
N VAL A 30 8.69 -2.19 -23.26
CA VAL A 30 9.48 -0.96 -23.00
C VAL A 30 8.57 0.25 -22.79
N MET A 31 7.52 0.41 -23.60
CA MET A 31 6.53 1.48 -23.43
C MET A 31 5.75 1.33 -22.11
N LEU A 32 5.38 0.10 -21.72
CA LEU A 32 4.77 -0.15 -20.39
C LEU A 32 5.74 0.18 -19.25
N ALA A 33 7.01 -0.20 -19.36
CA ALA A 33 8.02 0.10 -18.36
C ALA A 33 8.25 1.62 -18.21
N LEU A 34 8.29 2.35 -19.32
CA LEU A 34 8.44 3.81 -19.32
C LEU A 34 7.19 4.52 -18.78
N ALA A 35 5.99 4.04 -19.09
CA ALA A 35 4.74 4.59 -18.53
C ALA A 35 4.66 4.45 -17.00
N GLY A 36 5.23 3.38 -16.42
CA GLY A 36 5.33 3.20 -14.97
C GLY A 36 6.31 4.18 -14.28
N CYS A 37 7.31 4.67 -15.00
CA CYS A 37 8.27 5.66 -14.53
C CYS A 37 7.77 7.10 -14.67
N ILE A 38 6.87 7.35 -15.63
CA ILE A 38 6.23 8.67 -15.85
C ILE A 38 5.00 8.79 -14.92
N SER A 39 5.22 8.74 -13.62
CA SER A 39 4.27 9.33 -12.68
C SER A 39 4.88 10.65 -12.24
N GLY A 40 4.53 11.75 -12.91
CA GLY A 40 4.99 13.10 -12.58
C GLY A 40 4.55 13.63 -11.20
N LYS A 41 4.11 12.74 -10.29
CA LYS A 41 3.75 13.04 -8.91
C LYS A 41 5.01 12.99 -8.06
N ASP A 42 5.58 14.15 -7.73
CA ASP A 42 6.59 14.25 -6.68
C ASP A 42 5.92 13.91 -5.33
N TRP A 43 6.46 12.90 -4.63
CA TRP A 43 5.97 12.50 -3.32
C TRP A 43 6.07 13.65 -2.29
N ARG A 44 6.97 14.61 -2.52
CA ARG A 44 7.13 15.80 -1.67
C ARG A 44 5.91 16.72 -1.73
N THR A 45 5.32 16.89 -2.91
CA THR A 45 4.15 17.77 -3.12
C THR A 45 2.82 17.04 -3.15
N ALA A 46 2.84 15.71 -3.12
CA ALA A 46 1.62 14.90 -3.08
C ALA A 46 0.77 15.20 -1.84
N SER A 47 -0.55 15.31 -2.03
CA SER A 47 -1.47 15.68 -0.95
C SER A 47 -1.41 14.75 0.25
N ARG A 48 -1.54 15.36 1.44
CA ARG A 48 -1.70 14.74 2.76
C ARG A 48 -2.91 15.32 3.50
N GLU A 49 -3.77 16.03 2.78
CA GLU A 49 -5.03 16.57 3.31
C GLU A 49 -5.92 15.42 3.81
N PRO A 50 -6.82 15.67 4.78
CA PRO A 50 -7.79 14.67 5.20
C PRO A 50 -8.80 14.37 4.08
N ALA A 51 -9.26 13.12 4.00
CA ALA A 51 -10.23 12.70 2.99
C ALA A 51 -11.69 12.99 3.36
N GLY A 52 -11.94 13.41 4.60
CA GLY A 52 -13.28 13.71 5.13
C GLY A 52 -14.13 12.46 5.42
N ILE A 53 -13.48 11.31 5.61
CA ILE A 53 -14.08 10.01 5.95
C ILE A 53 -14.21 9.89 7.46
N ALA A 54 -13.18 10.28 8.21
CA ALA A 54 -13.18 10.14 9.66
C ALA A 54 -14.14 11.14 10.32
N PRO A 55 -14.86 10.73 11.37
CA PRO A 55 -15.66 11.64 12.19
C PRO A 55 -14.81 12.75 12.81
N ASP A 56 -15.31 13.99 12.77
CA ASP A 56 -14.64 15.14 13.38
C ASP A 56 -14.50 14.92 14.91
N PRO A 57 -13.27 14.90 15.45
CA PRO A 57 -13.04 14.67 16.87
C PRO A 57 -13.60 15.78 17.76
N ALA A 58 -13.82 17.00 17.26
CA ALA A 58 -14.37 18.10 18.04
C ALA A 58 -15.80 17.80 18.52
N VAL A 59 -16.60 17.18 17.66
CA VAL A 59 -18.02 16.86 17.92
C VAL A 59 -18.25 15.39 18.29
N THR A 60 -17.32 14.49 17.93
CA THR A 60 -17.43 13.05 18.20
C THR A 60 -16.87 12.71 19.59
N LYS A 61 -17.76 12.51 20.57
CA LYS A 61 -17.35 12.19 21.95
C LYS A 61 -17.05 10.72 22.18
N GLU A 62 -17.75 9.82 21.51
CA GLU A 62 -17.51 8.38 21.58
C GLU A 62 -16.13 7.98 21.04
N ALA A 63 -15.58 6.86 21.52
CA ALA A 63 -14.37 6.27 20.96
C ALA A 63 -14.59 5.84 19.50
N VAL A 64 -13.54 5.96 18.69
CA VAL A 64 -13.51 5.62 17.27
C VAL A 64 -12.21 4.90 16.94
N LEU A 65 -12.30 3.74 16.33
CA LEU A 65 -11.16 2.99 15.80
C LEU A 65 -11.44 2.64 14.33
N GLN A 66 -10.58 3.07 13.43
CA GLN A 66 -10.75 2.91 12.00
C GLN A 66 -9.49 2.31 11.38
N VAL A 67 -9.66 1.38 10.44
CA VAL A 67 -8.59 0.79 9.64
C VAL A 67 -8.74 1.27 8.21
N TYR A 68 -7.66 1.74 7.61
CA TYR A 68 -7.64 2.31 6.27
C TYR A 68 -6.71 1.56 5.34
N GLY A 69 -6.99 1.68 4.05
CA GLY A 69 -6.13 1.25 2.96
C GLY A 69 -6.15 2.24 1.80
N ALA A 70 -4.98 2.59 1.26
CA ALA A 70 -4.85 3.41 0.06
C ALA A 70 -3.85 2.77 -0.91
N ARG A 71 -3.96 3.04 -2.22
CA ARG A 71 -2.99 2.53 -3.21
C ARG A 71 -1.57 2.94 -2.79
N ALA A 72 -0.63 2.00 -2.83
CA ALA A 72 0.76 2.32 -2.56
C ALA A 72 1.29 3.36 -3.55
N TRP A 73 2.25 4.18 -3.13
CA TRP A 73 2.77 5.24 -3.98
C TRP A 73 3.50 4.69 -5.22
N GLY A 74 3.35 5.39 -6.35
CA GLY A 74 3.97 5.04 -7.62
C GLY A 74 3.39 3.78 -8.28
N TRP A 75 4.20 3.10 -9.10
CA TRP A 75 3.79 1.89 -9.83
C TRP A 75 3.30 0.76 -8.92
N ARG A 76 3.77 0.73 -7.67
CA ARG A 76 3.38 -0.26 -6.65
C ARG A 76 1.88 -0.24 -6.37
N GLY A 77 1.25 0.93 -6.48
CA GLY A 77 -0.18 1.11 -6.27
C GLY A 77 -1.06 0.31 -7.23
N TRP A 78 -0.50 -0.18 -8.34
CA TRP A 78 -1.22 -1.06 -9.27
C TRP A 78 -1.57 -2.41 -8.65
N PHE A 79 -0.77 -2.87 -7.68
CA PHE A 79 -0.89 -4.21 -7.10
C PHE A 79 -1.08 -4.19 -5.59
N ALA A 80 -0.55 -3.17 -4.90
CA ALA A 80 -0.48 -3.12 -3.45
C ALA A 80 -1.18 -1.89 -2.87
N ILE A 81 -1.77 -2.08 -1.69
CA ILE A 81 -2.18 -0.98 -0.81
C ILE A 81 -1.19 -0.79 0.34
N HIS A 82 -1.21 0.40 0.91
CA HIS A 82 -0.65 0.72 2.23
C HIS A 82 -1.79 0.78 3.23
N THR A 83 -1.69 0.06 4.34
CA THR A 83 -2.70 0.05 5.40
C THR A 83 -2.21 0.68 6.70
N TRP A 84 -3.12 1.28 7.45
CA TRP A 84 -2.86 1.85 8.78
C TRP A 84 -4.12 1.82 9.64
N ILE A 85 -3.94 2.08 10.94
CA ILE A 85 -5.02 2.17 11.92
C ILE A 85 -5.03 3.57 12.51
N ALA A 86 -6.21 4.15 12.72
CA ALA A 86 -6.39 5.39 13.46
C ALA A 86 -7.34 5.17 14.63
N ALA A 87 -6.98 5.67 15.81
CA ALA A 87 -7.73 5.52 17.04
C ALA A 87 -7.94 6.87 17.73
N LYS A 88 -9.16 7.12 18.21
CA LYS A 88 -9.50 8.24 19.08
C LYS A 88 -10.26 7.68 20.26
N GLY A 89 -9.71 7.83 21.47
CA GLY A 89 -10.42 7.42 22.69
C GLY A 89 -11.67 8.26 22.94
N THR A 90 -12.51 7.82 23.87
CA THR A 90 -13.66 8.58 24.32
C THR A 90 -13.21 9.93 24.89
N GLY A 91 -13.80 11.01 24.39
CA GLY A 91 -13.46 12.39 24.78
C GLY A 91 -12.12 12.91 24.27
N GLU A 92 -11.30 12.11 23.60
CA GLU A 92 -10.01 12.59 23.07
C GLU A 92 -10.18 13.63 21.94
N PRO A 93 -9.33 14.66 21.89
CA PRO A 93 -9.44 15.76 20.93
C PRO A 93 -8.92 15.41 19.53
N GLY A 94 -8.33 14.23 19.32
CA GLY A 94 -7.74 13.86 18.03
C GLY A 94 -7.25 12.42 17.98
N TYR A 95 -6.99 11.95 16.76
CA TYR A 95 -6.63 10.57 16.47
C TYR A 95 -5.14 10.32 16.65
N THR A 96 -4.80 9.13 17.18
CA THR A 96 -3.49 8.52 17.10
C THR A 96 -3.47 7.59 15.88
N VAL A 97 -2.47 7.74 15.00
CA VAL A 97 -2.27 6.88 13.83
C VAL A 97 -1.15 5.90 14.09
N TYR A 98 -1.41 4.62 13.79
CA TYR A 98 -0.49 3.49 13.87
C TYR A 98 -0.20 2.97 12.47
N GLU A 99 1.06 3.00 12.07
CA GLU A 99 1.46 2.53 10.74
C GLU A 99 2.94 2.13 10.68
N VAL A 100 3.31 1.39 9.63
CA VAL A 100 4.70 1.10 9.30
C VAL A 100 5.10 1.83 8.03
N VAL A 101 6.14 2.65 8.11
CA VAL A 101 6.61 3.49 6.99
C VAL A 101 8.08 3.21 6.71
N GLY A 102 8.36 2.49 5.61
CA GLY A 102 9.69 1.97 5.31
C GLY A 102 10.80 3.01 5.15
N TRP A 103 10.52 4.18 4.58
CA TRP A 103 11.56 5.21 4.37
C TRP A 103 12.07 5.85 5.66
N ARG A 104 11.45 5.57 6.82
CA ARG A 104 11.95 5.99 8.13
C ARG A 104 13.30 5.35 8.46
N LEU A 105 13.59 4.15 7.95
CA LEU A 105 14.89 3.49 8.12
C LEU A 105 16.04 4.29 7.53
N HIS A 106 15.82 4.98 6.41
CA HIS A 106 16.84 5.84 5.80
C HIS A 106 17.24 7.02 6.71
N ARG A 107 16.44 7.32 7.75
CA ARG A 107 16.71 8.35 8.76
C ARG A 107 17.10 7.75 10.11
N GLY A 108 17.43 6.45 10.19
CA GLY A 108 17.78 5.76 11.43
C GLY A 108 16.62 5.63 12.42
N GLN A 109 15.38 5.77 11.98
CA GLN A 109 14.19 5.71 12.83
C GLN A 109 13.51 4.33 12.72
N PRO A 110 12.83 3.84 13.78
CA PRO A 110 11.95 2.68 13.68
C PRO A 110 10.89 2.88 12.58
N VAL A 111 10.54 1.78 11.91
CA VAL A 111 9.54 1.81 10.83
C VAL A 111 8.14 2.03 11.37
N VAL A 112 7.88 1.56 12.58
CA VAL A 112 6.62 1.79 13.30
C VAL A 112 6.53 3.26 13.67
N ARG A 113 5.41 3.87 13.31
CA ARG A 113 5.03 5.25 13.59
C ARG A 113 3.74 5.21 14.39
N ILE A 114 3.76 5.78 15.59
CA ILE A 114 2.61 5.93 16.49
C ILE A 114 2.62 7.39 16.96
N GLU A 115 1.74 8.21 16.42
CA GLU A 115 1.68 9.65 16.76
C GLU A 115 0.29 10.23 16.48
N LYS A 116 0.00 11.41 17.05
CA LYS A 116 -1.22 12.15 16.74
C LYS A 116 -1.14 12.69 15.31
N ASP A 117 -2.13 12.37 14.48
CA ASP A 117 -2.15 12.75 13.07
C ASP A 117 -3.59 12.70 12.51
N LEU A 118 -3.76 13.13 11.27
CA LEU A 118 -4.99 13.00 10.50
C LEU A 118 -5.28 11.51 10.21
N PRO A 119 -6.46 11.00 10.62
CA PRO A 119 -6.79 9.57 10.52
C PRO A 119 -6.89 9.07 9.09
N ASP A 120 -7.41 9.89 8.18
CA ASP A 120 -7.78 9.52 6.81
C ASP A 120 -7.05 10.39 5.77
N ARG A 121 -5.83 10.83 6.08
CA ARG A 121 -5.03 11.61 5.13
C ARG A 121 -4.82 10.86 3.83
N PHE A 122 -4.77 11.60 2.73
CA PHE A 122 -4.32 11.06 1.45
C PHE A 122 -2.93 10.41 1.61
N TRP A 123 -2.80 9.18 1.13
CA TRP A 123 -1.51 8.49 1.11
C TRP A 123 -0.75 8.92 -0.13
N PHE A 124 0.02 10.01 -0.02
CA PHE A 124 0.79 10.59 -1.13
C PHE A 124 -0.07 10.81 -2.38
N GLY A 125 -1.21 11.49 -2.19
CA GLY A 125 -2.16 11.80 -3.25
C GLY A 125 -3.14 10.69 -3.61
N GLU A 126 -3.07 9.52 -2.95
CA GLU A 126 -4.04 8.45 -3.12
C GLU A 126 -5.09 8.49 -2.00
N LYS A 127 -6.38 8.61 -2.38
CA LYS A 127 -7.48 8.69 -1.42
C LYS A 127 -7.64 7.36 -0.66
N PRO A 128 -7.66 7.36 0.69
CA PRO A 128 -7.92 6.15 1.46
C PRO A 128 -9.34 5.62 1.27
N ARG A 129 -9.48 4.34 1.57
CA ARG A 129 -10.75 3.65 1.79
C ARG A 129 -10.77 3.14 3.22
N LEU A 130 -11.94 3.22 3.84
CA LEU A 130 -12.21 2.61 5.13
C LEU A 130 -12.36 1.09 4.94
N LEU A 131 -11.58 0.30 5.68
CA LEU A 131 -11.60 -1.17 5.66
C LEU A 131 -12.40 -1.73 6.83
N LYS A 132 -12.29 -1.11 8.02
CA LYS A 132 -13.02 -1.49 9.23
C LYS A 132 -13.24 -0.26 10.10
N GLU A 133 -14.35 -0.25 10.82
CA GLU A 133 -14.68 0.77 11.81
C GLU A 133 -15.35 0.15 13.03
N HIS A 134 -14.95 0.65 14.21
CA HIS A 134 -15.61 0.42 15.49
C HIS A 134 -15.84 1.77 16.17
N ARG A 135 -17.04 1.97 16.73
CA ARG A 135 -17.41 3.20 17.46
C ARG A 135 -18.24 2.88 18.69
N GLY A 136 -18.16 3.74 19.71
CA GLY A 136 -19.02 3.63 20.89
C GLY A 136 -18.46 2.75 22.01
N ALA A 137 -19.36 2.15 22.78
CA ALA A 137 -19.00 1.38 23.98
C ALA A 137 -18.13 0.16 23.64
N GLY A 138 -17.12 -0.12 24.48
CA GLY A 138 -16.18 -1.23 24.28
C GLY A 138 -15.00 -0.92 23.35
N VAL A 139 -15.00 0.25 22.68
CA VAL A 139 -13.95 0.60 21.71
C VAL A 139 -12.70 1.13 22.39
N ASP A 140 -12.80 1.74 23.56
CA ASP A 140 -11.60 2.17 24.32
C ASP A 140 -10.73 0.95 24.70
N GLU A 141 -11.34 -0.14 25.15
CA GLU A 141 -10.62 -1.39 25.45
C GLU A 141 -9.99 -2.01 24.20
N LEU A 142 -10.67 -1.89 23.05
CA LEU A 142 -10.14 -2.34 21.76
C LEU A 142 -8.96 -1.48 21.31
N ILE A 143 -9.03 -0.15 21.50
CA ILE A 143 -7.94 0.78 21.22
C ILE A 143 -6.71 0.44 22.07
N ASP A 144 -6.89 0.16 23.36
CA ASP A 144 -5.81 -0.23 24.27
C ASP A 144 -5.15 -1.56 23.83
N ALA A 145 -5.95 -2.52 23.37
CA ALA A 145 -5.43 -3.78 22.83
C ALA A 145 -4.61 -3.55 21.54
N VAL A 146 -5.09 -2.69 20.65
CA VAL A 146 -4.38 -2.28 19.42
C VAL A 146 -3.07 -1.57 19.74
N ASP A 147 -3.05 -0.64 20.70
CA ASP A 147 -1.84 0.07 21.09
C ASP A 147 -0.77 -0.90 21.64
N ARG A 148 -1.17 -1.83 22.52
CA ARG A 148 -0.27 -2.88 23.02
C ARG A 148 0.29 -3.75 21.89
N ALA A 149 -0.58 -4.22 20.98
CA ALA A 149 -0.17 -5.04 19.84
C ALA A 149 0.80 -4.28 18.92
N ALA A 150 0.52 -3.00 18.63
CA ALA A 150 1.36 -2.15 17.80
C ALA A 150 2.75 -1.92 18.40
N ARG A 151 2.84 -1.68 19.72
CA ARG A 151 4.11 -1.49 20.43
C ARG A 151 4.94 -2.76 20.55
N SER A 152 4.29 -3.93 20.54
CA SER A 152 4.95 -5.23 20.57
C SER A 152 5.36 -5.76 19.19
N TYR A 153 5.20 -4.97 18.12
CA TYR A 153 5.47 -5.42 16.76
C TYR A 153 6.93 -5.90 16.56
N PRO A 154 7.16 -7.17 16.18
CA PRO A 154 8.49 -7.78 16.24
C PRO A 154 9.46 -7.24 15.17
N TRP A 155 8.93 -6.61 14.10
CA TRP A 155 9.73 -6.12 12.97
C TRP A 155 9.88 -4.59 12.96
N ALA A 156 9.93 -3.94 14.12
CA ALA A 156 10.05 -2.48 14.22
C ALA A 156 11.35 -1.89 13.61
N GLY A 157 12.38 -2.71 13.41
CA GLY A 157 13.65 -2.34 12.77
C GLY A 157 13.84 -2.90 11.35
N THR A 158 12.83 -3.55 10.77
CA THR A 158 12.96 -4.24 9.48
C THR A 158 11.82 -3.86 8.56
N TYR A 159 12.14 -3.60 7.29
CA TYR A 159 11.13 -3.35 6.27
C TYR A 159 11.53 -3.99 4.95
N GLN A 160 10.62 -4.76 4.37
CA GLN A 160 10.75 -5.27 3.03
C GLN A 160 9.41 -5.12 2.30
N ALA A 161 9.48 -4.49 1.13
CA ALA A 161 8.32 -4.16 0.33
C ALA A 161 7.43 -5.37 -0.03
N PHE A 162 8.04 -6.53 -0.32
CA PHE A 162 7.38 -7.80 -0.61
C PHE A 162 8.41 -8.94 -0.40
N PRO A 163 8.03 -10.07 0.24
CA PRO A 163 6.71 -10.37 0.79
C PRO A 163 6.40 -9.67 2.13
N GLY A 164 7.35 -8.95 2.72
CA GLY A 164 7.20 -8.34 4.06
C GLY A 164 8.48 -8.52 4.86
N PRO A 165 8.59 -7.94 6.08
CA PRO A 165 7.54 -7.22 6.79
C PRO A 165 7.31 -5.80 6.25
N ASN A 166 6.05 -5.39 6.10
CA ASN A 166 5.65 -4.06 5.62
C ASN A 166 4.41 -3.53 6.39
N SER A 167 3.74 -2.49 5.88
CA SER A 167 2.52 -1.95 6.51
C SER A 167 1.33 -2.90 6.54
N ASN A 168 1.21 -3.80 5.56
CA ASN A 168 0.18 -4.83 5.54
C ASN A 168 0.51 -5.95 6.52
N THR A 169 1.79 -6.30 6.69
CA THR A 169 2.24 -7.20 7.76
C THR A 169 1.91 -6.64 9.14
N PHE A 170 2.07 -5.33 9.33
CA PHE A 170 1.80 -4.66 10.60
C PHE A 170 0.31 -4.70 10.98
N THR A 171 -0.59 -4.35 10.05
CA THR A 171 -2.02 -4.41 10.32
C THR A 171 -2.53 -5.85 10.47
N ALA A 172 -1.97 -6.79 9.71
CA ALA A 172 -2.26 -8.22 9.88
C ALA A 172 -1.79 -8.75 11.24
N TRP A 173 -0.59 -8.37 11.69
CA TRP A 173 -0.09 -8.68 13.02
C TRP A 173 -1.04 -8.19 14.11
N ILE A 174 -1.50 -6.94 14.03
CA ILE A 174 -2.46 -6.40 14.99
C ILE A 174 -3.78 -7.18 14.95
N SER A 175 -4.30 -7.50 13.76
CA SER A 175 -5.53 -8.31 13.63
C SER A 175 -5.39 -9.70 14.29
N ARG A 176 -4.22 -10.34 14.16
CA ARG A 176 -3.93 -11.63 14.82
C ARG A 176 -3.82 -11.51 16.34
N GLN A 177 -3.19 -10.45 16.84
CA GLN A 177 -3.05 -10.22 18.29
C GLN A 177 -4.34 -9.72 18.95
N VAL A 178 -5.22 -9.09 18.18
CA VAL A 178 -6.49 -8.50 18.63
C VAL A 178 -7.63 -9.01 17.76
N PRO A 179 -8.09 -10.26 17.95
CA PRO A 179 -9.15 -10.84 17.11
C PRO A 179 -10.45 -10.04 17.12
N GLN A 180 -10.71 -9.28 18.19
CA GLN A 180 -11.87 -8.38 18.32
C GLN A 180 -11.85 -7.21 17.32
N LEU A 181 -10.69 -6.92 16.70
CA LEU A 181 -10.59 -5.96 15.61
C LEU A 181 -11.42 -6.43 14.40
N ASP A 182 -11.57 -7.74 14.23
CA ASP A 182 -12.39 -8.38 13.19
C ASP A 182 -12.09 -7.80 11.79
N LEU A 183 -10.78 -7.73 11.48
CA LEU A 183 -10.27 -7.11 10.26
C LEU A 183 -9.90 -8.16 9.23
N ASP A 184 -10.66 -8.15 8.12
CA ASP A 184 -10.31 -8.85 6.89
C ASP A 184 -9.57 -7.90 5.94
N LEU A 185 -8.28 -8.20 5.70
CA LEU A 185 -7.48 -7.44 4.75
C LEU A 185 -7.77 -7.91 3.30
N PRO A 186 -7.89 -6.98 2.35
CA PRO A 186 -8.11 -7.35 0.95
C PRO A 186 -6.87 -8.05 0.38
N PHE A 187 -7.05 -8.82 -0.70
CA PHE A 187 -5.93 -9.50 -1.40
C PHE A 187 -4.82 -8.54 -1.87
N SER A 188 -5.16 -7.26 -2.11
CA SER A 188 -4.20 -6.22 -2.45
C SER A 188 -3.31 -5.76 -1.28
N ALA A 189 -3.58 -6.20 -0.05
CA ALA A 189 -2.73 -6.00 1.12
C ALA A 189 -1.52 -6.94 1.10
N LEU A 190 -0.74 -6.89 0.01
CA LEU A 190 0.38 -7.79 -0.22
C LEU A 190 1.38 -7.74 0.95
N GLY A 191 1.62 -8.92 1.54
CA GLY A 191 2.50 -9.11 2.70
C GLY A 191 1.82 -9.23 4.06
N SER A 192 0.48 -9.20 4.11
CA SER A 192 -0.28 -9.51 5.32
C SER A 192 0.01 -10.90 5.90
N GLY A 193 0.30 -11.88 5.03
CA GLY A 193 0.64 -13.26 5.44
C GLY A 193 2.08 -13.48 5.91
N TYR A 194 2.87 -12.43 6.12
CA TYR A 194 4.24 -12.57 6.59
C TYR A 194 4.26 -12.95 8.08
N GLY A 195 5.05 -13.97 8.42
CA GLY A 195 5.20 -14.46 9.79
C GLY A 195 4.05 -15.35 10.28
N ASP A 196 3.17 -15.78 9.38
CA ASP A 196 2.26 -16.91 9.58
C ASP A 196 2.99 -18.25 9.45
#